data_AF-A0A9D1L0U3-F1
#
_entry.id   AF-A0A9D1L0U3-F1
#
_cell.length_a   1.000
_cell.length_b   1.000
_cell.length_c   1.000
_cell.angle_alpha   90.00
_cell.angle_beta   90.00
_cell.angle_gamma   90.00
#
_symmetry.space_group_name_H-M   'P 1'
#
loop_
_entity.id
_entity.type
_entity.pdbx_description
1 polymer ?
#
loop_
_entity_poly.entity_id
_entity_poly.type
_entity_poly.pdbx_seq_one_letter_code
_entity_poly.pdbx_strand_id
1 'polypeptide(L)' 'MGFPEEIKRIRQRCFLTQQKFAKEVQVAFSTVNRWEGGKAKPNLIAMKNIKEFCLKNDIDYAGVEEAWLDFKVEK' A
#
# COMPACT_ATOMS: atom_id res chain seq x y z
N MET A 1 -13.38 -4.55 -1.03
CA MET A 1 -12.50 -3.49 -1.59
C MET A 1 -11.22 -4.19 -2.02
N GLY A 2 -10.63 -3.84 -3.17
CA GLY A 2 -9.39 -4.50 -3.61
C GLY A 2 -8.17 -3.92 -2.90
N PHE A 3 -7.06 -4.65 -2.95
CA PHE A 3 -5.77 -4.15 -2.46
C PHE A 3 -5.39 -2.77 -3.05
N PRO A 4 -5.59 -2.48 -4.36
CA PRO A 4 -5.28 -1.17 -4.93
C PRO A 4 -6.05 0.00 -4.30
N GLU A 5 -7.31 -0.24 -3.95
CA GLU A 5 -8.16 0.77 -3.31
C GLU A 5 -7.78 0.99 -1.85
N GLU A 6 -7.47 -0.08 -1.11
CA GLU A 6 -7.06 0.03 0.30
C GLU A 6 -5.72 0.77 0.45
N ILE A 7 -4.73 0.45 -0.39
CA ILE A 7 -3.44 1.15 -0.32
C ILE A 7 -3.58 2.64 -0.68
N LYS A 8 -4.42 2.96 -1.67
CA LYS A 8 -4.75 4.34 -2.04
C LYS A 8 -5.46 5.07 -0.89
N ARG A 9 -6.37 4.39 -0.20
CA ARG A 9 -7.11 4.93 0.95
C ARG A 9 -6.17 5.26 2.12
N ILE A 10 -5.26 4.36 2.47
CA ILE A 10 -4.22 4.59 3.50
C ILE A 10 -3.44 5.87 3.17
N ARG A 11 -2.94 5.97 1.95
CA ARG A 11 -2.17 7.15 1.50
C ARG A 11 -2.99 8.44 1.60
N GLN A 12 -4.23 8.43 1.13
CA GLN A 12 -5.09 9.62 1.12
C GLN A 12 -5.49 10.05 2.53
N ARG A 13 -5.70 9.11 3.47
CA ARG A 13 -5.94 9.42 4.89
C ARG A 13 -4.76 10.14 5.54
N CYS A 14 -3.54 9.86 5.09
CA CYS A 14 -2.34 10.58 5.52
C CYS A 14 -2.08 11.88 4.73
N PHE A 15 -2.95 12.29 3.81
CA PHE A 15 -2.76 13.45 2.93
C PHE A 15 -1.43 13.43 2.15
N LEU A 16 -0.96 12.23 1.76
CA LEU A 16 0.30 12.06 1.04
C LEU A 16 0.08 11.94 -0.47
N THR A 17 1.01 12.50 -1.24
CA THR A 17 1.17 12.15 -2.66
C THR A 17 1.75 10.75 -2.79
N GLN A 18 1.55 10.09 -3.93
CA GLN A 18 2.17 8.78 -4.20
C GLN A 18 3.70 8.81 -4.01
N GLN A 19 4.35 9.91 -4.37
CA GLN A 19 5.79 10.08 -4.20
C GLN A 19 6.21 10.19 -2.73
N LYS A 20 5.45 10.94 -1.90
CA LYS A 20 5.74 11.01 -0.46
C LYS A 20 5.50 9.67 0.21
N PHE A 21 4.38 9.01 -0.09
CA PHE A 21 4.08 7.68 0.45
C PHE A 21 5.13 6.64 0.07
N ALA A 22 5.60 6.65 -1.18
CA ALA A 22 6.69 5.77 -1.63
C ALA A 22 7.97 5.94 -0.81
N LYS A 23 8.31 7.17 -0.41
CA LYS A 23 9.45 7.45 0.48
C LYS A 23 9.23 6.87 1.89
N GLU A 24 8.03 7.06 2.44
CA GLU A 24 7.68 6.54 3.78
C GLU A 24 7.77 5.01 3.85
N VAL A 25 7.31 4.31 2.82
CA VAL A 25 7.35 2.83 2.76
C VAL A 25 8.61 2.27 2.05
N GLN A 26 9.58 3.14 1.78
CA GLN A 26 10.90 2.83 1.21
C GLN A 26 10.88 2.07 -0.13
N VAL A 27 10.04 2.52 -1.06
CA VAL A 27 9.96 1.99 -2.43
C VAL A 27 10.03 3.11 -3.46
N ALA A 28 10.20 2.75 -4.73
CA ALA A 28 10.10 3.71 -5.82
C ALA A 28 8.65 4.20 -6.02
N PHE A 29 8.49 5.43 -6.49
CA PHE A 29 7.18 5.99 -6.86
C PHE A 29 6.42 5.08 -7.85
N SER A 30 7.12 4.53 -8.84
CA SER A 30 6.55 3.64 -9.85
C SER A 30 5.95 2.37 -9.23
N THR A 31 6.52 1.90 -8.11
CA THR A 31 6.01 0.74 -7.37
C THR A 31 4.64 1.04 -6.75
N VAL A 32 4.50 2.18 -6.05
CA VAL A 32 3.21 2.63 -5.48
C VAL A 32 2.18 2.86 -6.58
N ASN A 33 2.56 3.50 -7.69
CA ASN A 33 1.67 3.70 -8.83
C ASN A 33 1.12 2.36 -9.37
N ARG A 34 1.97 1.34 -9.49
CA ARG A 34 1.54 0.01 -9.92
C ARG A 34 0.65 -0.70 -8.90
N TRP A 35 0.87 -0.51 -7.60
CA TRP A 35 0.00 -1.05 -6.55
C TRP A 35 -1.40 -0.42 -6.59
N GLU A 36 -1.48 0.91 -6.61
CA GLU A 36 -2.75 1.66 -6.69
C GLU A 36 -3.47 1.45 -8.02
N GLY A 37 -2.74 1.04 -9.07
CA GLY A 37 -3.30 0.67 -10.37
C GLY A 37 -3.58 -0.82 -10.55
N GLY A 38 -3.40 -1.66 -9.52
CA GLY A 38 -3.64 -3.10 -9.60
C GLY A 38 -2.68 -3.89 -10.49
N LYS A 39 -1.59 -3.28 -10.95
CA LYS A 39 -0.61 -3.89 -11.87
C LYS A 39 0.52 -4.65 -11.16
N ALA A 40 0.55 -4.61 -9.82
CA ALA A 40 1.54 -5.29 -9.01
C ALA A 40 1.04 -5.48 -7.57
N LYS A 41 1.63 -6.45 -6.88
CA LYS A 41 1.43 -6.72 -5.46
C LYS A 41 2.72 -6.42 -4.69
N PRO A 42 2.68 -5.80 -3.49
CA PRO A 42 3.86 -5.65 -2.64
C PRO A 42 4.46 -7.00 -2.27
N ASN A 43 5.78 -7.05 -2.14
CA ASN A 43 6.47 -8.18 -1.52
C ASN A 43 6.42 -8.09 0.02
N LEU A 44 6.93 -9.10 0.72
CA LEU A 44 6.91 -9.15 2.19
C LEU A 44 7.63 -7.97 2.85
N ILE A 45 8.74 -7.50 2.28
CA ILE A 45 9.50 -6.36 2.81
C ILE A 45 8.66 -5.08 2.70
N ALA A 46 8.06 -4.85 1.54
CA ALA A 46 7.16 -3.73 1.31
C ALA A 46 5.92 -3.78 2.22
N MET A 47 5.32 -4.97 2.41
CA MET A 47 4.20 -5.13 3.36
C MET A 47 4.61 -4.84 4.80
N LYS A 48 5.80 -5.27 5.22
CA LYS A 48 6.34 -4.91 6.54
C LYS A 48 6.45 -3.39 6.69
N ASN A 49 6.99 -2.70 5.68
CA ASN A 49 7.10 -1.24 5.72
C ASN A 49 5.72 -0.55 5.73
N ILE A 50 4.74 -1.07 4.98
CA ILE A 50 3.36 -0.59 5.00
C ILE A 50 2.75 -0.78 6.41
N LYS A 51 2.97 -1.94 7.04
CA LYS A 51 2.51 -2.21 8.41
C LYS A 51 3.11 -1.23 9.42
N GLU A 52 4.42 -1.01 9.37
CA GLU A 52 5.10 -0.03 10.23
C GLU A 52 4.58 1.39 9.99
N PHE A 53 4.32 1.76 8.73
CA PHE A 53 3.72 3.05 8.39
C PHE A 53 2.32 3.20 8.99
N CYS A 54 1.47 2.17 8.88
CA CYS A 54 0.12 2.21 9.42
C CYS A 54 0.13 2.34 10.95
N LEU A 55 0.98 1.58 11.64
CA LEU A 55 1.14 1.67 13.09
C LEU A 55 1.61 3.06 13.55
N LYS A 56 2.54 3.69 12.82
CA LYS A 56 3.03 5.04 13.15
C LYS A 56 1.98 6.13 12.97
N ASN A 57 1.01 5.93 12.07
CA ASN A 57 -0.01 6.91 11.71
C ASN A 57 -1.39 6.59 12.31
N ASP A 58 -1.49 5.60 13.21
CA ASP A 58 -2.74 5.13 13.81
C ASP A 58 -3.80 4.73 12.77
N ILE A 59 -3.36 3.95 11.77
CA ILE A 59 -4.20 3.46 10.68
C ILE A 59 -4.41 1.96 10.84
N ASP A 60 -5.66 1.54 10.70
CA ASP A 60 -6.02 0.13 10.65
C ASP A 60 -5.34 -0.58 9.47
N TYR A 61 -4.53 -1.58 9.79
CA TYR A 61 -3.76 -2.38 8.84
C TYR A 61 -4.50 -3.67 8.45
N ALA A 62 -5.49 -4.13 9.21
CA ALA A 62 -6.16 -5.41 8.97
C ALA A 62 -6.81 -5.46 7.58
N GLY A 63 -7.51 -4.39 7.18
CA GLY A 63 -8.18 -4.33 5.88
C GLY A 63 -7.22 -4.40 4.68
N VAL A 64 -6.04 -3.77 4.77
CA VAL A 64 -5.05 -3.87 3.68
C VAL A 64 -4.31 -5.20 3.68
N GLU A 65 -4.13 -5.84 4.85
CA GLU A 65 -3.51 -7.16 4.95
C GLU A 65 -4.40 -8.25 4.34
N GLU A 66 -5.68 -8.27 4.69
CA GLU A 66 -6.66 -9.20 4.10
C GLU A 66 -6.76 -9.00 2.59
N ALA A 67 -6.95 -7.75 2.16
CA ALA A 67 -7.03 -7.41 0.74
C ALA A 67 -5.74 -7.80 0.01
N TRP A 68 -4.56 -7.62 0.63
CA TRP A 68 -3.29 -8.06 0.07
C TRP A 68 -3.25 -9.58 -0.08
N LEU A 69 -3.61 -10.37 0.94
CA LEU A 69 -3.57 -11.84 0.86
C LEU A 69 -4.43 -12.38 -0.28
N ASP A 70 -5.64 -11.84 -0.45
CA ASP A 70 -6.60 -12.26 -1.47
C ASP A 70 -6.29 -11.73 -2.87
N PHE A 71 -5.47 -10.68 -2.98
CA PHE A 71 -5.19 -10.04 -4.26
C PHE A 71 -4.36 -10.92 -5.20
N LYS A 72 -4.88 -11.10 -6.42
CA LYS A 72 -4.20 -11.73 -7.56
C LYS A 72 -3.96 -10.68 -8.64
N VAL A 73 -2.73 -10.57 -9.10
CA VAL A 73 -2.39 -9.71 -10.25
C VAL A 73 -2.88 -10.41 -11.50
N GLU A 74 -3.86 -9.82 -12.18
CA GLU A 74 -4.30 -10.30 -13.50
C GLU A 74 -3.14 -10.16 -14.51
N LYS A 75 -2.95 -11.21 -15.30
CA LYS A 75 -1.87 -11.30 -16.30
C LYS A 75 -2.20 -10.54 -17.57
#